data_AF-A0A7V6W6Y9-F1
#
_entry.id   AF-A0A7V6W6Y9-F1
#
_cell.length_a   1.000
_cell.length_b   1.000
_cell.length_c   1.000
_cell.angle_alpha   90.00
_cell.angle_beta   90.00
_cell.angle_gamma   90.00
#
_symmetry.space_group_name_H-M   'P 1'
#
loop_
_entity.id
_entity.type
_entity.pdbx_description
1 polymer ?
#
loop_
_entity_poly.entity_id
_entity_poly.type
_entity_poly.pdbx_seq_one_letter_code
_entity_poly.pdbx_strand_id
1 'polypeptide(L)'
;MKQNYYIASCVFTSRYPQLSQKIQTYVAKHYGLTVVRCCVPNYKIKEFEEKMPNGYRECWQALADCGGYEAGDTIYTLCHNCLAIIEETKPAVSRFSLWELILSDSSFPYPDYNGRRMT
;
A
#
# COMPACT_ATOMS: atom_id res chain seq x y z
N MET A 1 -7.09 15.41 12.07
CA MET A 1 -6.02 14.66 12.79
C MET A 1 -5.13 14.05 11.73
N LYS A 2 -3.81 14.04 11.89
CA LYS A 2 -2.90 13.42 10.89
C LYS A 2 -3.17 11.93 10.80
N GLN A 3 -3.30 11.40 9.59
CA GLN A 3 -3.52 9.99 9.33
C GLN A 3 -2.41 9.39 8.46
N ASN A 4 -2.11 8.11 8.72
CA ASN A 4 -1.11 7.36 7.97
C ASN A 4 -1.82 6.28 7.14
N TYR A 5 -1.58 6.29 5.83
CA TYR A 5 -2.24 5.40 4.88
C TYR A 5 -1.25 4.44 4.25
N TYR A 6 -1.76 3.26 3.88
CA TYR A 6 -1.10 2.36 2.94
C TYR A 6 -1.96 2.19 1.69
N ILE A 7 -1.41 2.52 0.52
CA ILE A 7 -2.08 2.31 -0.76
C ILE A 7 -1.70 0.93 -1.30
N ALA A 8 -2.68 0.02 -1.31
CA ALA A 8 -2.52 -1.37 -1.74
C ALA A 8 -2.11 -1.52 -3.22
N SER A 9 -2.43 -0.52 -4.05
CA SER A 9 -2.08 -0.43 -5.47
C SER A 9 -2.85 -1.41 -6.35
N CYS A 10 -3.64 -0.88 -7.28
CA CYS A 10 -4.58 -1.66 -8.10
C CYS A 10 -3.89 -2.75 -8.95
N VAL A 11 -2.93 -2.39 -9.80
CA VAL A 11 -2.26 -3.34 -10.72
C VAL A 11 -1.42 -4.38 -9.96
N PHE A 12 -0.70 -3.95 -8.93
CA PHE A 12 0.08 -4.88 -8.10
C PHE A 12 -0.84 -5.89 -7.41
N THR A 13 -1.92 -5.41 -6.81
CA THR A 13 -2.85 -6.28 -6.09
C THR A 13 -3.56 -7.25 -7.03
N SER A 14 -3.96 -6.84 -8.23
CA SER A 14 -4.56 -7.78 -9.19
C SER A 14 -3.58 -8.87 -9.63
N ARG A 15 -2.28 -8.55 -9.74
CA ARG A 15 -1.24 -9.50 -10.17
C ARG A 15 -0.73 -10.39 -9.04
N TYR A 16 -0.66 -9.87 -7.82
CA TYR A 16 -0.10 -10.55 -6.64
C TYR A 16 -1.03 -10.43 -5.43
N PRO A 17 -2.27 -10.94 -5.51
CA PRO A 17 -3.32 -10.71 -4.50
C PRO A 17 -2.93 -11.20 -3.10
N GLN A 18 -2.37 -12.42 -3.01
CA GLN A 18 -1.98 -13.03 -1.75
C GLN A 18 -0.83 -12.27 -1.08
N LEU A 19 0.16 -11.81 -1.86
CA LEU A 19 1.26 -11.00 -1.35
C LEU A 19 0.75 -9.63 -0.92
N SER A 20 -0.11 -8.99 -1.72
CA SER A 20 -0.74 -7.72 -1.36
C SER A 20 -1.51 -7.84 -0.05
N GLN A 21 -2.31 -8.90 0.13
CA GLN A 21 -3.03 -9.15 1.39
C GLN A 21 -2.08 -9.28 2.58
N LYS A 22 -0.99 -10.05 2.44
CA LYS A 22 0.03 -10.18 3.50
C LYS A 22 0.62 -8.83 3.89
N ILE A 23 0.96 -8.00 2.90
CA ILE A 23 1.49 -6.66 3.14
C ILE A 23 0.45 -5.79 3.85
N GLN A 24 -0.80 -5.76 3.36
CA GLN A 24 -1.88 -4.99 3.96
C GLN A 24 -2.12 -5.37 5.43
N THR A 25 -2.19 -6.67 5.72
CA THR A 25 -2.32 -7.17 7.10
C THR A 25 -1.12 -6.78 7.94
N TYR A 26 0.09 -6.92 7.41
CA TYR A 26 1.32 -6.58 8.11
C TYR A 26 1.35 -5.10 8.49
N VAL A 27 1.14 -4.20 7.52
CA VAL A 27 1.25 -2.76 7.79
C VAL A 27 0.12 -2.22 8.67
N ALA A 28 -1.09 -2.78 8.54
CA ALA A 28 -2.20 -2.43 9.42
C ALA A 28 -1.92 -2.87 10.87
N LYS A 29 -1.41 -4.10 11.06
CA LYS A 29 -1.16 -4.65 12.40
C LYS A 29 0.08 -4.05 13.08
N HIS A 30 1.17 -3.88 12.34
CA HIS A 30 2.47 -3.51 12.91
C HIS A 30 2.71 -2.00 12.96
N TYR A 31 2.12 -1.24 12.01
CA TYR A 31 2.31 0.21 11.93
C TYR A 31 1.01 1.00 12.10
N GLY A 32 -0.14 0.33 12.25
CA GLY A 32 -1.43 0.99 12.40
C GLY A 32 -1.89 1.75 11.16
N LEU A 33 -1.38 1.40 9.96
CA LEU A 33 -1.73 2.13 8.73
C LEU A 33 -3.16 1.83 8.30
N THR A 34 -3.88 2.87 7.86
CA THR A 34 -5.18 2.73 7.20
C THR A 34 -4.97 2.27 5.76
N VAL A 35 -5.44 1.06 5.43
CA VAL A 35 -5.29 0.48 4.09
C VAL A 35 -6.40 0.97 3.16
N VAL A 36 -6.01 1.45 1.98
CA VAL A 36 -6.92 1.89 0.90
C VAL A 36 -6.50 1.27 -0.44
N ARG A 37 -7.43 1.22 -1.41
CA ARG A 37 -7.19 0.56 -2.70
C ARG A 37 -6.27 1.37 -3.62
N CYS A 38 -6.56 2.65 -3.78
CA CYS A 38 -6.01 3.49 -4.85
C CYS A 38 -5.51 4.85 -4.37
N CYS A 39 -4.66 5.46 -5.19
CA CYS A 39 -4.16 6.83 -5.05
C CYS A 39 -5.09 7.89 -5.66
N VAL A 40 -6.01 7.47 -6.55
CA VAL A 40 -6.94 8.36 -7.26
C VAL A 40 -8.36 7.95 -6.90
N PRO A 41 -9.22 8.88 -6.43
CA PRO A 41 -10.59 8.57 -6.07
C PRO A 41 -11.39 8.13 -7.30
N ASN A 42 -12.23 7.12 -7.14
CA ASN A 42 -13.10 6.61 -8.20
C ASN A 42 -12.39 6.13 -9.49
N TYR A 43 -11.07 5.87 -9.44
CA TYR A 43 -10.32 5.46 -10.62
C TYR A 43 -10.64 4.03 -11.03
N LYS A 44 -11.43 3.87 -12.10
CA LYS A 44 -11.70 2.58 -12.75
C LYS A 44 -12.12 1.47 -11.78
N ILE A 45 -12.91 1.81 -10.76
CA ILE A 45 -13.27 0.89 -9.65
C ILE A 45 -13.77 -0.46 -10.20
N LYS A 46 -14.81 -0.43 -11.05
CA LYS A 46 -15.41 -1.64 -11.62
C LYS A 46 -14.39 -2.50 -12.39
N GLU A 47 -13.58 -1.87 -13.23
CA GLU A 47 -12.57 -2.55 -14.04
C GLU A 47 -11.57 -3.31 -13.15
N PHE A 48 -11.10 -2.68 -12.06
CA PHE A 48 -10.15 -3.33 -11.17
C PHE A 48 -10.81 -4.35 -10.25
N GLU A 49 -12.05 -4.15 -9.81
CA GLU A 49 -12.82 -5.15 -9.07
C GLU A 49 -13.03 -6.43 -9.88
N GLU A 50 -13.38 -6.30 -11.16
CA GLU A 50 -13.54 -7.43 -12.08
C GLU A 50 -12.21 -8.16 -12.32
N LYS A 51 -11.10 -7.41 -12.39
CA LYS A 51 -9.74 -7.97 -12.50
C LYS A 51 -9.26 -8.67 -11.23
N MET A 52 -9.88 -8.43 -10.07
CA MET A 52 -9.48 -9.15 -8.85
C MET A 52 -9.90 -10.62 -8.92
N PRO A 53 -9.02 -11.55 -8.51
CA PRO A 53 -9.35 -12.97 -8.43
C PRO A 53 -10.53 -13.24 -7.50
N ASN A 54 -11.36 -14.24 -7.83
CA ASN A 54 -12.61 -14.52 -7.10
C ASN A 54 -12.42 -14.65 -5.59
N GLY A 55 -11.37 -15.34 -5.12
CA GLY A 55 -11.08 -15.51 -3.69
C GLY A 55 -10.52 -14.28 -2.97
N TYR A 56 -10.29 -13.17 -3.69
CA TYR A 56 -9.75 -11.92 -3.12
C TYR A 56 -10.68 -10.71 -3.34
N ARG A 57 -11.62 -10.80 -4.28
CA ARG A 57 -12.50 -9.68 -4.69
C ARG A 57 -13.26 -9.08 -3.52
N GLU A 58 -13.83 -9.88 -2.63
CA GLU A 58 -14.57 -9.40 -1.46
C GLU A 58 -13.67 -8.59 -0.51
N CYS A 59 -12.47 -9.10 -0.21
CA CYS A 59 -11.50 -8.37 0.61
C CYS A 59 -11.12 -7.03 -0.02
N TRP A 60 -10.92 -7.02 -1.34
CA TRP A 60 -10.65 -5.79 -2.08
C TRP A 60 -11.83 -4.81 -1.96
N GLN A 61 -13.06 -5.30 -2.13
CA GLN A 61 -14.30 -4.50 -2.04
C GLN A 61 -14.61 -3.97 -0.63
N ALA A 62 -14.03 -4.55 0.41
CA ALA A 62 -14.19 -4.06 1.78
C ALA A 62 -13.30 -2.83 2.11
N LEU A 63 -12.23 -2.61 1.34
CA LEU A 63 -11.34 -1.46 1.55
C LEU A 63 -11.97 -0.18 1.00
N ALA A 64 -11.64 0.98 1.55
CA ALA A 64 -11.97 2.26 0.92
C ALA A 64 -11.27 2.38 -0.45
N ASP A 65 -11.93 2.93 -1.46
CA ASP A 65 -11.38 3.08 -2.81
C ASP A 65 -10.15 4.01 -2.82
N CYS A 66 -10.20 5.09 -2.04
CA CYS A 66 -9.14 6.07 -1.87
C CYS A 66 -9.22 6.67 -0.46
N GLY A 67 -8.10 7.17 0.07
CA GLY A 67 -8.11 7.98 1.29
C GLY A 67 -8.51 9.43 1.00
N GLY A 68 -9.09 10.10 1.99
CA GLY A 68 -9.32 11.54 1.97
C GLY A 68 -8.03 12.30 2.31
N TYR A 69 -6.98 12.16 1.49
CA TYR A 69 -5.64 12.66 1.82
C TYR A 69 -5.62 14.18 2.03
N GLU A 70 -5.20 14.60 3.22
CA GLU A 70 -5.10 15.99 3.66
C GLU A 70 -3.66 16.39 3.99
N ALA A 71 -3.41 17.70 4.06
CA ALA A 71 -2.08 18.23 4.38
C ALA A 71 -1.59 17.69 5.75
N GLY A 72 -0.36 17.18 5.77
CA GLY A 72 0.25 16.59 6.97
C GLY A 72 -0.05 15.10 7.19
N ASP A 73 -0.88 14.47 6.35
CA ASP A 73 -0.97 13.01 6.28
C ASP A 73 0.31 12.40 5.72
N THR A 74 0.48 11.10 5.96
CA THR A 74 1.58 10.31 5.39
C THR A 74 1.04 9.11 4.62
N ILE A 75 1.55 8.89 3.41
CA ILE A 75 1.20 7.78 2.53
C ILE A 75 2.40 6.87 2.35
N TYR A 76 2.16 5.56 2.47
CA TYR A 76 3.11 4.52 2.14
C TYR A 76 2.58 3.67 0.99
N THR A 77 3.44 3.29 0.05
CA THR A 77 3.07 2.36 -1.01
C THR A 77 4.30 1.70 -1.64
N LEU A 78 4.13 0.51 -2.23
CA LEU A 78 5.15 -0.12 -3.07
C LEU A 78 5.08 0.33 -4.54
N CYS A 79 4.02 1.04 -4.94
CA CYS A 79 3.80 1.43 -6.32
C CYS A 79 4.40 2.81 -6.61
N HIS A 80 5.46 2.85 -7.43
CA HIS A 80 6.09 4.11 -7.85
C HIS A 80 5.14 5.05 -8.59
N ASN A 81 4.20 4.52 -9.38
CA ASN A 81 3.22 5.36 -10.07
C ASN A 81 2.25 6.02 -9.08
N CYS A 82 1.88 5.34 -7.99
CA CYS A 82 1.07 5.94 -6.94
C CYS A 82 1.83 7.05 -6.21
N LEU A 83 3.13 6.87 -5.96
CA LEU A 83 3.97 7.92 -5.39
C LEU A 83 4.02 9.16 -6.29
N ALA A 84 4.25 8.99 -7.60
CA ALA A 84 4.28 10.10 -8.55
C ALA A 84 2.93 10.84 -8.62
N ILE A 85 1.81 10.12 -8.66
CA ILE A 85 0.48 10.76 -8.67
C ILE A 85 0.25 11.56 -7.37
N ILE A 86 0.61 11.03 -6.21
CA ILE A 86 0.48 11.75 -4.93
C ILE A 86 1.39 12.97 -4.91
N GLU A 87 2.61 12.88 -5.43
CA GLU A 87 3.52 14.02 -5.57
C GLU A 87 2.88 15.18 -6.33
N GLU A 88 2.33 14.88 -7.51
CA GLU A 88 1.78 15.87 -8.43
C GLU A 88 0.45 16.44 -7.93
N THR A 89 -0.39 15.60 -7.35
CA THR A 89 -1.79 15.97 -7.03
C THR A 89 -1.98 16.40 -5.57
N LYS A 90 -1.07 16.02 -4.67
CA LYS A 90 -1.17 16.22 -3.22
C LYS A 90 0.20 16.61 -2.62
N PRO A 91 0.82 17.72 -3.04
CA PRO A 91 2.19 18.06 -2.64
C PRO A 91 2.37 18.31 -1.13
N ALA A 92 1.28 18.60 -0.39
CA ALA A 92 1.29 18.78 1.06
C ALA A 92 1.21 17.46 1.86
N VAL A 93 1.08 16.32 1.18
CA VAL A 93 1.05 14.98 1.77
C VAL A 93 2.45 14.39 1.73
N SER A 94 2.92 13.87 2.87
CA SER A 94 4.19 13.13 2.90
C SER A 94 4.00 11.78 2.25
N ARG A 95 4.96 11.32 1.43
CA ARG A 95 4.85 10.07 0.68
C ARG A 95 6.16 9.30 0.74
N PHE A 96 6.09 8.00 1.01
CA PHE A 96 7.27 7.14 1.14
C PHE A 96 7.01 5.78 0.50
N SER A 97 8.07 5.14 0.06
CA SER A 97 8.04 3.74 -0.31
C SER A 97 7.76 2.86 0.92
N LEU A 98 7.05 1.75 0.72
CA LEU A 98 6.97 0.69 1.72
C LEU A 98 8.36 0.19 2.15
N TRP A 99 9.33 0.19 1.24
CA TRP A 99 10.69 -0.26 1.54
C TRP A 99 11.41 0.68 2.51
N GLU A 100 11.16 1.99 2.44
CA GLU A 100 11.72 2.97 3.37
C GLU A 100 11.16 2.77 4.78
N LEU A 101 9.85 2.49 4.88
CA LEU A 101 9.22 2.15 6.16
C LEU A 101 9.84 0.90 6.78
N ILE A 102 9.96 -0.18 6.00
CA ILE A 102 10.58 -1.44 6.45
C ILE A 102 12.04 -1.23 6.86
N LEU A 103 12.81 -0.50 6.05
CA LEU A 103 14.23 -0.25 6.34
C LEU A 103 14.44 0.58 7.62
N SER A 104 13.48 1.46 7.95
CA SER A 104 13.49 2.24 9.19
C SER A 104 13.11 1.43 10.44
N ASP A 105 12.46 0.27 10.25
CA ASP A 105 12.02 -0.60 11.34
C ASP A 105 13.10 -1.60 11.74
N SER A 106 13.86 -1.26 12.77
CA SER A 106 14.86 -2.16 13.38
C SER A 106 14.29 -3.47 13.95
N SER A 107 12.97 -3.54 14.16
CA SER A 107 12.28 -4.75 14.64
C SER A 107 11.73 -5.61 13.50
N PHE A 108 11.93 -5.21 12.24
CA PHE A 108 11.48 -6.00 11.10
C PHE A 108 12.16 -7.38 11.10
N PRO A 109 11.38 -8.48 11.01
CA PRO A 109 11.91 -9.84 11.12
C PRO A 109 12.58 -10.26 9.82
N TYR A 110 13.81 -9.78 9.58
CA TYR A 110 14.59 -10.22 8.44
C TYR A 110 14.90 -11.73 8.56
N PRO A 111 14.71 -12.50 7.48
CA PRO A 111 15.11 -13.90 7.47
C PRO A 111 16.62 -14.03 7.71
N ASP A 112 17.00 -14.90 8.64
CA ASP A 112 18.40 -15.23 8.89
C ASP A 112 18.90 -16.18 7.79
N TYR A 113 19.69 -15.64 6.88
CA TYR A 113 20.33 -16.40 5.81
C TYR A 113 21.67 -17.04 6.23
N ASN A 114 21.99 -17.11 7.53
CA ASN A 114 23.19 -17.76 8.07
C ASN A 114 24.49 -17.29 7.39
N GLY A 115 24.60 -15.98 7.15
CA GLY A 115 25.78 -15.38 6.50
C GLY A 115 25.96 -15.73 5.01
N ARG A 116 24.93 -16.26 4.34
CA ARG A 116 24.98 -16.55 2.90
C ARG A 116 25.25 -15.25 2.13
N ARG A 117 26.34 -15.24 1.36
CA ARG A 117 26.69 -14.10 0.50
C ARG A 117 25.77 -14.08 -0.70
N MET A 118 25.24 -12.89 -1.03
CA MET A 118 24.63 -12.66 -2.33
C MET A 118 25.75 -12.67 -3.37
N THR A 119 25.66 -13.57 -4.34
CA THR A 119 26.55 -13.68 -5.50
C THR A 119 25.89 -13.05 -6.71
#